data_AF-A0A932IU04-F1
#
_entry.id   AF-A0A932IU04-F1
#
_cell.length_a   1.000
_cell.length_b   1.000
_cell.length_c   1.000
_cell.angle_alpha   90.00
_cell.angle_beta   90.00
_cell.angle_gamma   90.00
#
_symmetry.space_group_name_H-M   'P 1'
#
loop_
_entity.id
_entity.type
_entity.pdbx_description
1 polymer ?
#
loop_
_entity_poly.entity_id
_entity_poly.type
_entity_poly.pdbx_seq_one_letter_code
_entity_poly.pdbx_strand_id
1 'polypeptide(L)'
;MFIARLVGTAAVAAGALVAFAAPSWADGPDGTYLFTDSEGDSSTWIVVSCGPTCATVTSGGWAATANLTNGRWDMTVPNPKAIVCPDGTQYRANESFSWDATTLTGKTSTPHLGECGGLPGTHTTSFTVTPK
;
A
#
# COMPACT_ATOMS: atom_id res chain seq x y z
N MET A 1 -49.06 -60.98 16.56
CA MET A 1 -48.66 -59.70 17.17
C MET A 1 -47.14 -59.74 17.33
N PHE A 2 -46.41 -59.18 16.35
CA PHE A 2 -44.95 -59.15 16.31
C PHE A 2 -44.48 -57.72 16.58
N ILE A 3 -43.60 -57.51 17.56
CA ILE A 3 -43.02 -56.20 17.85
C ILE A 3 -41.50 -56.33 17.66
N ALA A 4 -41.01 -55.81 16.53
CA ALA A 4 -39.59 -55.65 16.25
C ALA A 4 -39.09 -54.32 16.85
N ARG A 5 -37.98 -54.37 17.59
CA ARG A 5 -37.26 -53.18 18.07
C ARG A 5 -36.14 -52.84 17.08
N LEU A 6 -36.24 -51.69 16.43
CA LEU A 6 -35.16 -51.12 15.61
C LEU A 6 -34.38 -50.10 16.45
N VAL A 7 -33.10 -50.37 16.67
CA VAL A 7 -32.14 -49.46 17.29
C VAL A 7 -31.53 -48.60 16.18
N GLY A 8 -31.77 -47.28 16.23
CA GLY A 8 -31.20 -46.32 15.28
C GLY A 8 -29.88 -45.74 15.77
N THR A 9 -28.81 -45.92 15.00
CA THR A 9 -27.51 -45.27 15.21
C THR A 9 -27.47 -43.95 14.43
N ALA A 10 -27.33 -42.84 15.15
CA ALA A 10 -27.10 -41.52 14.56
C ALA A 10 -25.60 -41.35 14.26
N ALA A 11 -25.24 -41.24 12.99
CA ALA A 11 -23.87 -40.92 12.57
C ALA A 11 -23.66 -39.38 12.66
N VAL A 12 -22.71 -38.97 13.51
CA VAL A 12 -22.31 -37.56 13.64
C VAL A 12 -21.42 -37.19 12.44
N ALA A 13 -21.87 -36.23 11.63
CA ALA A 13 -21.09 -35.69 10.53
C ALA A 13 -20.01 -34.73 11.07
N ALA A 14 -18.74 -35.11 10.95
CA ALA A 14 -17.60 -34.23 11.24
C ALA A 14 -17.37 -33.29 10.05
N GLY A 15 -17.80 -32.03 10.17
CA GLY A 15 -17.48 -30.98 9.21
C GLY A 15 -16.04 -30.50 9.40
N ALA A 16 -15.18 -30.74 8.39
CA ALA A 16 -13.84 -30.16 8.35
C ALA A 16 -13.96 -28.65 8.01
N LEU A 17 -13.73 -27.79 9.00
CA LEU A 17 -13.59 -26.35 8.76
C LEU A 17 -12.25 -26.11 8.07
N VAL A 18 -12.30 -25.71 6.80
CA VAL A 18 -11.14 -25.17 6.09
C VAL A 18 -10.90 -23.77 6.67
N ALA A 19 -9.99 -23.67 7.65
CA ALA A 19 -9.52 -22.39 8.11
C ALA A 19 -8.67 -21.77 6.98
N PHE A 20 -9.22 -20.79 6.28
CA PHE A 20 -8.41 -19.89 5.48
C PHE A 20 -7.49 -19.16 6.46
N ALA A 21 -6.21 -19.51 6.45
CA ALA A 21 -5.18 -18.65 7.02
C ALA A 21 -5.12 -17.40 6.14
N ALA A 22 -6.07 -16.48 6.33
CA ALA A 22 -5.83 -15.10 5.96
C ALA A 22 -4.55 -14.72 6.72
N PRO A 23 -3.51 -14.15 6.07
CA PRO A 23 -2.40 -13.59 6.81
C PRO A 23 -3.00 -12.61 7.80
N SER A 24 -2.98 -12.95 9.08
CA SER A 24 -3.41 -12.03 10.12
C SER A 24 -2.39 -10.91 10.07
N TRP A 25 -2.81 -9.71 9.66
CA TRP A 25 -2.01 -8.49 9.72
C TRP A 25 -1.81 -8.06 11.19
N ALA A 26 -1.41 -9.00 12.05
CA ALA A 26 -1.22 -8.79 13.48
C ALA A 26 0.12 -8.09 13.77
N ASP A 27 1.06 -8.12 12.83
CA ASP A 27 2.38 -7.50 12.97
C ASP A 27 2.44 -6.03 12.49
N GLY A 28 1.32 -5.46 12.02
CA GLY A 28 1.29 -4.09 11.49
C GLY A 28 2.04 -3.93 10.15
N PRO A 29 2.11 -2.70 9.59
CA PRO A 29 2.82 -2.41 8.33
C PRO A 29 4.36 -2.33 8.48
N ASP A 30 4.90 -2.84 9.58
CA ASP A 30 6.29 -2.59 9.98
C ASP A 30 7.26 -3.43 9.16
N GLY A 31 8.26 -2.78 8.57
CA GLY A 31 9.24 -3.49 7.78
C GLY A 31 10.06 -2.63 6.83
N THR A 32 10.91 -3.32 6.08
CA THR A 32 11.67 -2.73 4.97
C THR A 32 11.04 -3.17 3.65
N TYR A 33 10.81 -2.22 2.76
CA TYR A 33 10.16 -2.43 1.47
C TYR A 33 11.02 -1.92 0.33
N LEU A 34 10.94 -2.58 -0.82
CA LEU A 34 11.44 -2.08 -2.09
C LEU A 34 10.29 -1.36 -2.82
N PHE A 35 10.39 -0.05 -2.95
CA PHE A 35 9.56 0.73 -3.86
C PHE A 35 10.11 0.59 -5.28
N THR A 36 9.22 0.33 -6.24
CA THR A 36 9.52 0.33 -7.67
C THR A 36 8.37 1.01 -8.40
N ASP A 37 8.65 2.00 -9.24
CA ASP A 37 7.64 2.62 -10.09
C ASP A 37 7.63 2.05 -11.51
N SER A 38 6.64 2.46 -12.30
CA SER A 38 6.47 2.02 -13.68
C SER A 38 7.46 2.66 -14.66
N GLU A 39 8.26 3.64 -14.22
CA GLU A 39 9.31 4.30 -15.00
C GLU A 39 10.68 3.62 -14.80
N GLY A 40 10.78 2.75 -13.80
CA GLY A 40 11.97 1.95 -13.50
C GLY A 40 12.79 2.49 -12.34
N ASP A 41 12.33 3.55 -11.68
CA ASP A 41 12.97 4.05 -10.47
C ASP A 41 12.66 3.15 -9.28
N SER A 42 13.63 3.01 -8.37
CA SER A 42 13.48 2.20 -7.18
C SER A 42 14.14 2.82 -5.96
N SER A 43 13.55 2.61 -4.79
CA SER A 43 14.09 3.07 -3.51
C SER A 43 13.75 2.10 -2.37
N THR A 44 14.50 2.16 -1.28
CA THR A 44 14.20 1.36 -0.08
C THR A 44 13.42 2.19 0.91
N TRP A 45 12.24 1.71 1.30
CA TRP A 45 11.38 2.35 2.28
C TRP A 45 11.47 1.59 3.61
N ILE A 46 11.59 2.33 4.71
CA ILE A 46 11.45 1.80 6.06
C ILE A 46 10.11 2.30 6.57
N VAL A 47 9.23 1.38 6.93
CA VAL A 47 7.87 1.68 7.41
C VAL A 47 7.79 1.30 8.88
N VAL A 48 7.35 2.25 9.70
CA VAL A 48 7.19 2.08 11.16
C VAL A 48 5.84 2.62 11.60
N SER A 49 5.05 1.79 12.26
CA SER A 49 3.71 2.08 12.72
C SER A 49 3.74 3.13 13.84
N CYS A 50 2.78 4.05 13.77
CA CYS A 50 2.54 5.08 14.80
C CYS A 50 1.15 4.94 15.44
N GLY A 51 0.40 3.91 15.04
CA GLY A 51 -0.93 3.59 15.54
C GLY A 51 -1.67 2.67 14.57
N PRO A 52 -2.93 2.29 14.87
CA PRO A 52 -3.70 1.33 14.07
C PRO A 52 -3.92 1.76 12.61
N THR A 53 -3.93 3.06 12.35
CA THR A 53 -4.18 3.64 11.02
C THR A 53 -3.06 4.60 10.60
N CYS A 54 -1.86 4.45 11.17
CA CYS A 54 -0.75 5.39 11.01
C CYS A 54 0.55 4.63 10.81
N ALA A 55 1.33 5.02 9.79
CA ALA A 55 2.69 4.55 9.59
C ALA A 55 3.59 5.71 9.14
N THR A 56 4.83 5.73 9.61
CA THR A 56 5.87 6.63 9.14
C THR A 56 6.69 5.90 8.10
N VAL A 57 6.76 6.46 6.89
CA VAL A 57 7.58 5.95 5.79
C VAL A 57 8.82 6.83 5.69
N THR A 58 10.00 6.20 5.70
CA THR A 58 11.30 6.88 5.57
C THR A 58 12.07 6.33 4.37
N SER A 59 12.64 7.20 3.54
CA SER A 59 13.47 6.83 2.39
C SER A 59 14.40 7.98 2.01
N GLY A 60 15.65 7.69 1.64
CA GLY A 60 16.53 8.63 0.93
C GLY A 60 16.70 10.05 1.51
N GLY A 61 16.44 10.26 2.80
CA GLY A 61 16.53 11.57 3.46
C GLY A 61 15.19 12.31 3.67
N TRP A 62 14.06 11.70 3.32
CA TRP A 62 12.73 12.19 3.67
C TRP A 62 11.99 11.20 4.58
N ALA A 63 11.03 11.73 5.34
CA ALA A 63 10.07 10.95 6.11
C ALA A 63 8.68 11.58 5.97
N ALA A 64 7.65 10.75 5.85
CA ALA A 64 6.27 11.19 5.77
C ALA A 64 5.34 10.21 6.50
N THR A 65 4.25 10.74 7.04
CA THR A 65 3.21 9.93 7.67
C THR A 65 2.19 9.49 6.62
N ALA A 66 2.04 8.18 6.49
CA ALA A 66 0.97 7.52 5.77
C ALA A 66 -0.19 7.21 6.71
N ASN A 67 -1.40 7.54 6.27
CA ASN A 67 -2.63 7.25 6.99
C ASN A 67 -3.42 6.17 6.25
N LEU A 68 -3.94 5.19 6.98
CA LEU A 68 -4.75 4.12 6.43
C LEU A 68 -6.23 4.52 6.45
N THR A 69 -6.83 4.66 5.28
CA THR A 69 -8.27 4.91 5.11
C THR A 69 -8.83 3.97 4.05
N ASN A 70 -9.93 3.27 4.37
CA ASN A 70 -10.63 2.40 3.42
C ASN A 70 -9.71 1.36 2.72
N GLY A 71 -8.77 0.77 3.46
CA GLY A 71 -7.84 -0.25 2.94
C GLY A 71 -6.67 0.31 2.12
N ARG A 72 -6.51 1.64 2.06
CA ARG A 72 -5.47 2.32 1.30
C ARG A 72 -4.64 3.23 2.20
N TRP A 73 -3.34 3.20 2.00
CA TRP A 73 -2.39 4.11 2.64
C TRP A 73 -2.24 5.35 1.77
N ASP A 74 -2.31 6.53 2.40
CA ASP A 74 -2.15 7.82 1.75
C ASP A 74 -1.10 8.65 2.48
N MET A 75 -0.14 9.21 1.74
CA MET A 75 0.83 10.17 2.26
C MET A 75 1.17 11.25 1.23
N THR A 76 1.70 12.37 1.70
CA THR A 76 2.20 13.45 0.84
C THR A 76 3.65 13.76 1.21
N VAL A 77 4.52 13.80 0.21
CA VAL A 77 5.95 14.09 0.36
C VAL A 77 6.29 15.38 -0.38
N PRO A 78 6.84 16.41 0.30
CA PRO A 78 7.36 17.58 -0.39
C PRO A 78 8.62 17.22 -1.16
N ASN A 79 8.61 17.37 -2.48
CA ASN A 79 9.77 17.13 -3.34
C ASN A 79 10.28 18.49 -3.89
N PRO A 80 11.47 18.95 -3.46
CA PRO A 80 12.02 20.23 -3.91
C PRO A 80 12.47 20.23 -5.38
N LYS A 81 12.53 19.05 -6.02
CA LYS A 81 13.02 18.84 -7.39
C LYS A 81 12.06 17.94 -8.18
N ALA A 82 10.76 18.09 -7.93
CA ALA A 82 9.73 17.25 -8.54
C ALA A 82 9.64 17.43 -10.07
N ILE A 83 9.99 18.63 -10.55
CA ILE A 83 9.96 18.98 -11.97
C ILE A 83 11.33 19.53 -12.33
N VAL A 84 11.95 18.97 -13.37
CA VAL A 84 13.23 19.42 -13.91
C VAL A 84 13.03 19.75 -15.38
N CYS A 85 13.19 21.02 -15.74
CA CYS A 85 13.03 21.49 -17.11
C CYS A 85 14.28 21.21 -17.97
N PRO A 86 14.17 21.22 -19.31
CA PRO A 86 15.32 21.01 -20.20
C PRO A 86 16.47 22.01 -20.03
N ASP A 87 16.19 23.21 -19.53
CA ASP A 87 17.18 24.24 -19.21
C ASP A 87 17.89 24.00 -17.86
N GLY A 88 17.49 22.96 -17.12
CA GLY A 88 18.01 22.60 -15.80
C GLY A 88 17.28 23.28 -14.63
N THR A 89 16.31 24.15 -14.88
CA THR A 89 15.51 24.79 -13.81
C THR A 89 14.69 23.74 -13.07
N GLN A 90 14.64 23.84 -11.74
CA GLN A 90 13.96 22.89 -10.86
C GLN A 90 12.79 23.56 -10.15
N TYR A 91 11.67 22.85 -10.09
CA TYR A 91 10.48 23.29 -9.37
C TYR A 91 10.05 22.26 -8.33
N ARG A 92 9.46 22.79 -7.27
CA ARG A 92 8.92 22.04 -6.13
C ARG A 92 7.51 21.58 -6.44
N ALA A 93 7.17 20.37 -6.01
CA ALA A 93 5.79 19.92 -5.90
C ALA A 93 5.59 19.10 -4.62
N ASN A 94 4.33 18.90 -4.24
CA ASN A 94 3.95 17.96 -3.20
C ASN A 94 3.45 16.69 -3.89
N GLU A 95 4.18 15.60 -3.73
CA GLU A 95 3.87 14.32 -4.36
C GLU A 95 2.95 13.53 -3.46
N SER A 96 1.81 13.10 -4.00
CA SER A 96 0.83 12.29 -3.27
C SER A 96 1.04 10.83 -3.62
N PHE A 97 1.25 10.00 -2.62
CA PHE A 97 1.38 8.56 -2.76
C PHE A 97 0.15 7.91 -2.16
N SER A 98 -0.40 6.95 -2.90
CA SER A 98 -1.55 6.20 -2.43
C SER A 98 -1.42 4.75 -2.89
N TRP A 99 -1.49 3.79 -1.96
CA TRP A 99 -1.35 2.35 -2.26
C TRP A 99 -2.26 1.45 -1.44
N ASP A 100 -2.70 0.36 -2.05
CA ASP A 100 -3.54 -0.64 -1.39
C ASP A 100 -2.76 -1.40 -0.30
N ALA A 101 -3.34 -1.55 0.88
CA ALA A 101 -2.68 -2.14 2.04
C ALA A 101 -2.46 -3.66 1.91
N THR A 102 -3.16 -4.33 0.99
CA THR A 102 -3.10 -5.79 0.80
C THR A 102 -2.16 -6.15 -0.36
N THR A 103 -2.42 -5.55 -1.52
CA THR A 103 -1.71 -5.85 -2.77
C THR A 103 -0.41 -5.07 -2.89
N LEU A 104 -0.23 -4.04 -2.05
CA LEU A 104 0.94 -3.16 -2.05
C LEU A 104 1.19 -2.49 -3.41
N THR A 105 0.11 -2.25 -4.16
CA THR A 105 0.13 -1.55 -5.45
C THR A 105 -0.48 -0.16 -5.33
N GLY A 106 0.16 0.81 -5.98
CA GLY A 106 -0.09 2.22 -5.75
C GLY A 106 0.11 3.12 -6.94
N LYS A 107 -0.13 4.41 -6.71
CA LYS A 107 0.13 5.49 -7.66
C LYS A 107 0.74 6.68 -6.93
N THR A 108 1.70 7.31 -7.60
CA THR A 108 2.24 8.61 -7.24
C THR A 108 1.59 9.65 -8.13
N SER A 109 1.15 10.78 -7.56
CA SER A 109 0.58 11.90 -8.29
C SER A 109 1.36 13.16 -7.98
N THR A 110 1.91 13.78 -9.02
CA THR A 110 2.76 14.97 -8.94
C THR A 110 2.09 16.12 -9.70
N PRO A 111 1.53 17.13 -8.99
CA PRO A 111 0.92 18.27 -9.64
C PRO A 111 1.97 19.21 -10.24
N HIS A 112 1.62 19.87 -11.34
CA HIS A 112 2.45 20.90 -11.99
C HIS A 112 1.55 22.07 -12.44
N LEU A 113 2.09 23.30 -12.43
CA LEU A 113 1.39 24.54 -12.75
C LEU A 113 1.70 25.07 -14.17
N GLY A 114 2.26 24.23 -15.04
CA GLY A 114 2.65 24.63 -16.40
C GLY A 114 4.09 25.13 -16.50
N GLU A 115 4.92 24.72 -15.55
CA GLU A 115 6.37 24.86 -15.61
C GLU A 115 6.90 24.27 -16.93
N CYS A 116 8.09 24.70 -17.33
CA CYS A 116 8.71 24.32 -18.61
C CYS A 116 7.87 24.68 -19.87
N GLY A 117 6.91 25.61 -19.76
CA GLY A 117 6.06 26.07 -20.87
C GLY A 117 4.84 25.19 -21.16
N GLY A 118 4.51 24.26 -20.25
CA GLY A 118 3.33 23.40 -20.35
C GLY A 118 2.04 24.04 -19.84
N LEU A 119 0.95 23.28 -19.85
CA LEU A 119 -0.28 23.61 -19.14
C LEU A 119 -0.27 23.00 -17.73
N PRO A 120 -0.98 23.58 -16.74
CA PRO A 120 -1.18 22.95 -15.45
C PRO A 120 -1.82 21.56 -15.57
N GLY A 121 -1.43 20.65 -14.69
CA GLY A 121 -1.91 19.27 -14.72
C GLY A 121 -1.39 18.42 -13.57
N THR A 122 -1.50 17.11 -13.71
CA THR A 122 -0.97 16.13 -12.74
C THR A 122 -0.36 14.97 -13.49
N HIS A 123 0.91 14.72 -13.23
CA HIS A 123 1.59 13.52 -13.68
C HIS A 123 1.25 12.37 -12.72
N THR A 124 0.97 11.17 -13.25
CA THR A 124 0.64 10.01 -12.43
C THR A 124 1.39 8.78 -12.88
N THR A 125 2.13 8.18 -11.95
CA THR A 125 2.97 7.01 -12.19
C THR A 125 2.50 5.88 -11.28
N SER A 126 2.44 4.65 -11.79
CA SER A 126 2.07 3.48 -10.96
C SER A 126 3.30 2.95 -10.24
N PHE A 127 3.11 2.36 -9.07
CA PHE A 127 4.21 1.75 -8.32
C PHE A 127 3.78 0.50 -7.55
N THR A 128 4.76 -0.26 -7.11
CA THR A 128 4.61 -1.35 -6.14
C THR A 128 5.58 -1.18 -4.98
N VAL A 129 5.18 -1.62 -3.80
CA VAL A 129 6.08 -1.76 -2.65
C VAL A 129 6.13 -3.23 -2.25
N THR A 130 7.32 -3.83 -2.28
CA THR A 130 7.47 -5.27 -1.99
C THR A 130 8.26 -5.46 -0.70
N PRO A 131 7.83 -6.30 0.25
CA PRO A 131 8.64 -6.62 1.42
C PRO A 131 10.01 -7.14 1.00
N LYS A 132 11.06 -6.66 1.67
CA LYS A 132 12.44 -7.15 1.47
C LYS A 132 12.76 -8.36 2.35
#